data_AF-A0A183KJ66-F1
#
_entry.id   AF-A0A183KJ66-F1
#
_cell.length_a   1.000
_cell.length_b   1.000
_cell.length_c   1.000
_cell.angle_alpha   90.00
_cell.angle_beta   90.00
_cell.angle_gamma   90.00
#
_symmetry.space_group_name_H-M   'P 1'
#
loop_
_entity.id
_entity.type
_entity.pdbx_description
1 polymer ?
#
loop_
_entity_poly.entity_id
_entity_poly.type
_entity_poly.pdbx_seq_one_letter_code
_entity_poly.pdbx_strand_id
1 'polypeptide(L)'
;MSQSNSTDNSNSHNNNDTINQNLENYEQLIHSRLGSIVPECDTVKTAYDLCFQEFFPNFLKGYTFEKDPCEKKLKIYQNCLREALKNTFNMDLNELDSIRTDAETIRKITSKTK
;
A
#
# COMPACT_ATOMS: atom_id res chain seq x y z
N MET A 1 52.08 -23.72 36.32
CA MET A 1 52.50 -22.44 35.70
C MET A 1 52.67 -22.76 34.22
N SER A 2 51.93 -22.21 33.27
CA SER A 2 51.50 -20.82 33.14
C SER A 2 50.14 -20.70 32.43
N GLN A 3 49.38 -19.70 32.83
CA GLN A 3 48.17 -19.19 32.19
C GLN A 3 48.55 -18.39 30.93
N SER A 4 47.65 -18.37 29.93
CA SER A 4 47.42 -17.21 29.07
C SER A 4 45.98 -17.23 28.56
N ASN A 5 45.16 -16.31 29.08
CA ASN A 5 43.91 -15.87 28.46
C ASN A 5 44.25 -14.89 27.33
N SER A 6 43.55 -14.99 26.20
CA SER A 6 43.34 -13.87 25.29
C SER A 6 41.89 -13.91 24.79
N THR A 7 41.11 -13.02 25.37
CA THR A 7 39.81 -12.56 24.89
C THR A 7 40.05 -11.72 23.66
N ASP A 8 39.49 -12.09 22.50
CA ASP A 8 39.29 -11.13 21.40
C ASP A 8 37.80 -11.10 21.05
N ASN A 9 37.19 -10.02 21.54
CA ASN A 9 35.88 -9.52 21.22
C ASN A 9 35.96 -8.89 19.82
N SER A 10 35.23 -9.42 18.86
CA SER A 10 34.98 -8.77 17.57
C SER A 10 33.52 -8.96 17.20
N ASN A 11 32.64 -8.26 17.92
CA ASN A 11 31.28 -7.97 17.45
C ASN A 11 31.36 -6.90 16.34
N SER A 12 31.54 -7.35 15.11
CA SER A 12 31.34 -6.55 13.90
C SER A 12 30.46 -7.35 12.95
N HIS A 13 29.16 -7.30 13.19
CA HIS A 13 28.06 -7.90 12.44
C HIS A 13 26.87 -7.01 12.88
N ASN A 14 26.30 -6.10 12.08
CA ASN A 14 25.39 -6.43 10.99
C ASN A 14 24.85 -5.15 10.32
N ASN A 15 25.57 -4.60 9.35
CA ASN A 15 24.97 -3.63 8.42
C ASN A 15 24.50 -4.30 7.12
N ASN A 16 25.04 -5.47 6.78
CA ASN A 16 24.72 -6.20 5.56
C ASN A 16 23.46 -7.07 5.71
N ASP A 17 23.22 -7.63 6.90
CA ASP A 17 22.05 -8.49 7.16
C ASP A 17 20.74 -7.70 7.11
N THR A 18 20.74 -6.46 7.58
CA THR A 18 19.55 -5.59 7.57
C THR A 18 19.15 -5.17 6.15
N ILE A 19 20.11 -4.98 5.24
CA ILE A 19 19.86 -4.64 3.83
C ILE A 19 19.32 -5.87 3.09
N ASN A 20 19.92 -7.05 3.31
CA ASN A 20 19.47 -8.29 2.69
C ASN A 20 18.06 -8.69 3.15
N GLN A 21 17.74 -8.53 4.44
CA GLN A 21 16.39 -8.76 4.95
C GLN A 21 15.35 -7.79 4.37
N ASN A 22 15.72 -6.53 4.11
CA ASN A 22 14.79 -5.58 3.49
C ASN A 22 14.53 -5.91 2.01
N LEU A 23 15.55 -6.35 1.28
CA LEU A 23 15.40 -6.81 -0.11
C LEU A 23 14.51 -8.06 -0.20
N GLU A 24 14.74 -9.06 0.65
CA GLU A 24 13.94 -10.29 0.67
C GLU A 24 12.47 -10.03 1.01
N ASN A 25 12.20 -9.12 1.94
CA ASN A 25 10.84 -8.71 2.27
C ASN A 25 10.17 -7.93 1.13
N TYR A 26 10.91 -7.08 0.42
CA TYR A 26 10.39 -6.33 -0.73
C TYR A 26 10.03 -7.27 -1.90
N GLU A 27 10.86 -8.26 -2.19
CA GLU A 27 10.57 -9.27 -3.22
C GLU A 27 9.32 -10.10 -2.87
N GLN A 28 9.18 -10.54 -1.61
CA GLN A 28 7.97 -11.24 -1.17
C GLN A 28 6.71 -10.35 -1.26
N LEU A 29 6.84 -9.05 -0.99
CA LEU A 29 5.77 -8.07 -1.17
C LEU A 29 5.40 -7.84 -2.64
N ILE A 30 6.38 -7.88 -3.56
CA ILE A 30 6.12 -7.80 -5.00
C ILE A 30 5.41 -9.06 -5.49
N HIS A 31 5.85 -10.25 -5.07
CA HIS A 31 5.29 -11.52 -5.53
C HIS A 31 3.89 -11.80 -4.96
N SER A 32 3.53 -11.16 -3.85
CA SER A 32 2.17 -11.21 -3.28
C SER A 32 1.22 -10.17 -3.86
N ARG A 33 1.69 -9.24 -4.71
CA ARG A 33 0.79 -8.30 -5.39
C ARG A 33 0.02 -9.00 -6.49
N LEU A 34 -1.28 -9.11 -6.26
CA LEU A 34 -2.24 -9.48 -7.29
C LEU A 34 -2.29 -8.38 -8.36
N GLY A 35 -2.30 -8.80 -9.63
CA GLY A 35 -2.67 -7.95 -10.74
C GLY A 35 -4.09 -7.39 -10.58
N SER A 36 -4.43 -6.45 -11.44
CA SER A 36 -5.80 -6.00 -11.59
C SER A 36 -6.67 -7.10 -12.20
N ILE A 37 -7.98 -7.03 -11.94
CA ILE A 37 -8.99 -7.85 -12.63
C ILE A 37 -9.00 -7.58 -14.14
N VAL A 38 -8.49 -6.42 -14.53
CA VAL A 38 -8.38 -5.93 -15.90
C VAL A 38 -6.88 -5.71 -16.19
N PRO A 39 -6.23 -6.56 -17.01
CA PRO A 39 -4.78 -6.50 -17.20
C PRO A 39 -4.25 -5.15 -17.70
N GLU A 40 -5.01 -4.42 -18.51
CA GLU A 40 -4.59 -3.08 -18.97
C GLU A 40 -4.49 -2.06 -17.83
N CYS A 41 -5.09 -2.33 -16.67
CA CYS A 41 -5.03 -1.48 -15.49
C CYS A 41 -3.89 -1.86 -14.51
N ASP A 42 -3.09 -2.90 -14.80
CA ASP A 42 -2.04 -3.40 -13.89
C ASP A 42 -0.98 -2.36 -13.53
N THR A 43 -0.53 -1.58 -14.52
CA THR A 43 0.51 -0.56 -14.32
C THR A 43 0.01 0.56 -13.40
N VAL A 44 -1.22 1.03 -13.61
CA VAL A 44 -1.80 2.11 -12.79
C VAL A 44 -2.20 1.60 -11.40
N LYS A 45 -2.62 0.33 -11.30
CA LYS A 45 -2.83 -0.37 -10.01
C LYS A 45 -1.54 -0.44 -9.22
N THR A 46 -0.46 -0.94 -9.83
CA THR A 46 0.85 -1.08 -9.19
C THR A 46 1.36 0.25 -8.64
N ALA A 47 1.20 1.33 -9.40
CA ALA A 47 1.57 2.67 -8.97
C ALA A 47 0.76 3.16 -7.77
N TYR A 48 -0.54 2.82 -7.69
CA TYR A 48 -1.38 3.11 -6.53
C TYR A 48 -1.00 2.25 -5.32
N ASP A 49 -0.84 0.94 -5.50
CA ASP A 49 -0.50 0.01 -4.43
C ASP A 49 0.83 0.35 -3.76
N LEU A 50 1.85 0.74 -4.54
CA LEU A 50 3.12 1.25 -4.00
C LEU A 50 2.92 2.45 -3.07
N CYS A 51 2.14 3.44 -3.54
CA CYS A 51 1.83 4.62 -2.74
C CYS A 51 1.09 4.24 -1.46
N PHE A 52 0.09 3.35 -1.56
CA PHE A 52 -0.70 2.93 -0.42
C PHE A 52 0.13 2.17 0.61
N GLN A 53 1.06 1.29 0.18
CA GLN A 53 1.94 0.55 1.07
C GLN A 53 2.91 1.45 1.85
N GLU A 54 3.33 2.58 1.27
CA GLU A 54 4.14 3.60 1.97
C GLU A 54 3.27 4.46 2.91
N PHE A 55 2.07 4.84 2.47
CA PHE A 55 1.15 5.69 3.20
C PHE A 55 0.54 4.99 4.43
N PHE A 56 0.03 3.78 4.25
CA PHE A 56 -0.83 3.10 5.22
C PHE A 56 -0.16 2.83 6.59
N PRO A 57 1.11 2.41 6.68
CA PRO A 57 1.78 2.25 7.97
C PRO A 57 1.90 3.57 8.74
N ASN A 58 2.08 4.69 8.05
CA ASN A 58 2.14 6.01 8.68
C ASN A 58 0.75 6.44 9.14
N PHE A 59 -0.28 6.18 8.34
CA PHE A 59 -1.66 6.37 8.76
C PHE A 59 -1.98 5.59 10.06
N LEU A 60 -1.59 4.32 10.15
CA LEU A 60 -1.81 3.51 11.36
C LEU A 60 -1.05 4.01 12.59
N LYS A 61 0.10 4.67 12.40
CA LYS A 61 0.87 5.32 13.48
C LYS A 61 0.26 6.66 13.93
N GLY A 62 -0.82 7.11 13.29
CA GLY A 62 -1.50 8.36 13.62
C GLY A 62 -0.87 9.60 12.98
N TYR A 63 -0.01 9.44 11.96
CA TYR A 63 0.43 10.59 11.18
C TYR A 63 -0.77 11.22 10.46
N THR A 64 -0.92 12.54 10.62
CA THR A 64 -1.98 13.29 9.96
C THR A 64 -1.50 13.83 8.62
N PHE A 65 -2.30 13.61 7.60
CA PHE A 65 -2.06 14.14 6.25
C PHE A 65 -3.16 15.13 5.92
N GLU A 66 -2.81 16.30 5.39
CA GLU A 66 -3.81 17.30 4.97
C GLU A 66 -4.68 16.77 3.82
N LYS A 67 -4.08 15.94 2.95
CA LYS A 67 -4.73 15.29 1.80
C LYS A 67 -4.19 13.88 1.65
N ASP A 68 -4.99 12.99 1.06
CA ASP A 68 -4.53 11.64 0.71
C ASP A 68 -3.44 11.72 -0.38
N PRO A 69 -2.19 11.30 -0.09
CA PRO A 69 -1.09 11.36 -1.05
C PRO A 69 -1.30 10.45 -2.26
N CYS A 70 -2.18 9.44 -2.15
CA CYS A 70 -2.45 8.46 -3.18
C CYS A 70 -3.73 8.76 -3.98
N GLU A 71 -4.49 9.81 -3.63
CA GLU A 71 -5.78 10.16 -4.21
C GLU A 71 -5.76 10.20 -5.75
N LYS A 72 -4.77 10.89 -6.33
CA LYS A 72 -4.65 11.01 -7.79
C LYS A 72 -4.41 9.66 -8.47
N LYS A 73 -3.56 8.81 -7.87
CA LYS A 73 -3.24 7.48 -8.41
C LYS A 73 -4.46 6.56 -8.30
N LEU A 74 -5.17 6.63 -7.16
CA LEU A 74 -6.42 5.91 -6.96
C LEU A 74 -7.47 6.29 -8.00
N LYS A 75 -7.64 7.59 -8.27
CA LYS A 75 -8.61 8.07 -9.26
C LYS A 75 -8.30 7.58 -10.68
N ILE A 76 -7.02 7.56 -11.05
CA ILE A 76 -6.59 7.02 -12.36
C ILE A 76 -6.91 5.52 -12.44
N TYR A 77 -6.59 4.76 -11.40
CA TYR A 77 -6.89 3.32 -11.36
C TYR A 77 -8.41 3.04 -11.40
N GLN A 78 -9.20 3.76 -10.61
CA GLN A 78 -10.66 3.66 -10.62
C GLN A 78 -11.22 3.95 -12.01
N ASN A 79 -10.79 5.02 -12.67
CA ASN A 79 -11.26 5.35 -14.01
C ASN A 79 -10.91 4.25 -15.03
N CYS A 80 -9.69 3.70 -14.97
CA CYS A 80 -9.28 2.58 -15.82
C CYS A 80 -10.23 1.38 -15.64
N LEU A 81 -10.50 0.98 -14.40
CA LEU A 81 -11.42 -0.11 -14.09
C LEU A 81 -12.83 0.17 -14.61
N ARG A 82 -13.36 1.38 -14.40
CA ARG A 82 -14.73 1.71 -14.78
C ARG A 82 -14.94 1.63 -16.29
N GLU A 83 -13.99 2.17 -17.05
CA GLU A 83 -14.03 2.07 -18.51
C GLU A 83 -13.93 0.62 -18.98
N ALA A 84 -12.99 -0.15 -18.44
CA ALA A 84 -12.82 -1.54 -18.84
C ALA A 84 -13.99 -2.45 -18.42
N LEU A 85 -14.54 -2.28 -17.21
CA LEU A 85 -15.69 -3.06 -16.75
C LEU A 85 -16.95 -2.77 -17.58
N LYS A 86 -17.15 -1.49 -17.94
CA LYS A 86 -18.25 -1.08 -18.81
C LYS A 86 -18.10 -1.64 -20.22
N ASN A 87 -16.90 -1.57 -20.79
CA ASN A 87 -16.67 -1.92 -22.20
C ASN A 87 -16.48 -3.43 -22.43
N THR A 88 -15.76 -4.11 -21.53
CA THR A 88 -15.38 -5.52 -21.67
C THR A 88 -16.41 -6.47 -21.08
N PHE A 89 -17.03 -6.08 -19.96
CA PHE A 89 -17.96 -6.94 -19.21
C PHE A 89 -19.41 -6.45 -19.27
N ASN A 90 -19.66 -5.33 -19.95
CA ASN A 90 -21.00 -4.75 -20.15
C ASN A 90 -21.77 -4.53 -18.84
N MET A 91 -21.03 -4.23 -17.77
CA MET A 91 -21.54 -4.05 -16.41
C MET A 91 -22.13 -2.64 -16.23
N ASP A 92 -23.32 -2.54 -15.64
CA ASP A 92 -23.90 -1.25 -15.23
C ASP A 92 -23.34 -0.83 -13.87
N LEU A 93 -22.42 0.14 -13.88
CA LEU A 93 -21.74 0.62 -12.68
C LEU A 93 -22.55 1.67 -11.90
N ASN A 94 -23.70 2.11 -12.42
CA ASN A 94 -24.52 3.14 -11.77
C ASN A 94 -25.18 2.62 -10.48
N GLU A 95 -25.58 1.34 -10.46
CA GLU A 95 -26.11 0.69 -9.25
C GLU A 95 -25.05 0.67 -8.14
N LEU A 96 -23.81 0.33 -8.48
CA LEU A 96 -22.69 0.30 -7.53
C LEU A 96 -22.42 1.69 -6.92
N ASP A 97 -22.51 2.75 -7.73
CA ASP A 97 -22.36 4.12 -7.25
C ASP A 97 -23.48 4.54 -6.31
N SER A 98 -24.70 4.03 -6.51
CA SER A 98 -25.85 4.39 -5.66
C SER A 98 -25.73 3.89 -4.22
N ILE A 99 -24.97 2.80 -4.01
CA ILE A 99 -24.72 2.20 -2.69
C ILE A 99 -23.46 2.78 -2.05
N ARG A 100 -22.59 3.42 -2.84
CA ARG A 100 -21.32 3.96 -2.35
C ARG A 100 -21.57 5.10 -1.36
N THR A 101 -21.23 4.87 -0.11
CA THR A 101 -21.15 5.95 0.89
C THR A 101 -19.73 6.51 0.89
N ASP A 102 -19.58 7.80 0.58
CA ASP A 102 -18.27 8.43 0.57
C ASP A 102 -17.79 8.80 1.99
N ALA A 103 -16.48 8.98 2.14
CA ALA A 103 -15.84 9.29 3.42
C ALA A 103 -16.29 10.64 4.01
N GLU A 104 -16.68 11.62 3.19
CA GLU A 104 -17.19 12.90 3.69
C GLU A 104 -18.58 12.74 4.30
N THR A 105 -19.44 11.94 3.67
CA THR A 105 -20.75 11.56 4.19
C THR A 105 -20.61 10.86 5.54
N ILE A 106 -19.68 9.90 5.66
CA ILE A 106 -19.38 9.23 6.95
C ILE A 106 -18.84 10.24 7.98
N ARG A 107 -17.93 11.11 7.59
CA ARG A 107 -17.37 12.15 8.46
C ARG A 107 -18.46 13.10 8.97
N LYS A 108 -19.41 13.48 8.11
CA LYS A 108 -20.53 14.37 8.45
C LYS A 108 -21.53 13.69 9.38
N ILE A 109 -21.77 12.39 9.23
CA ILE A 109 -22.61 11.59 10.14
C ILE A 109 -21.95 11.49 11.52
N THR A 110 -20.67 11.12 11.56
CA THR A 110 -19.92 10.97 12.81
C THR A 110 -19.69 12.29 13.54
N SER A 111 -19.51 13.41 12.83
CA SER A 111 -19.36 14.74 13.45
C SER A 111 -20.67 15.32 14.02
N LYS A 112 -21.84 14.86 13.54
CA LYS A 112 -23.15 15.29 14.04
C LYS A 112 -23.62 14.55 15.30
N THR A 113 -22.97 13.44 15.63
CA THR A 113 -23.36 12.56 16.76
C THR A 113 -22.62 12.91 18.05
N LYS A 114 -21.89 14.04 18.07
CA LYS A 114 -21.11 14.54 19.21
C LYS A 114 -21.57 15.94 19.57
#